data_AF-A0A925WIP4-F1
#
_entry.id   AF-A0A925WIP4-F1
#
_cell.length_a   1.000
_cell.length_b   1.000
_cell.length_c   1.000
_cell.angle_alpha   90.00
_cell.angle_beta   90.00
_cell.angle_gamma   90.00
#
_symmetry.space_group_name_H-M   'P 1'
#
loop_
_entity.id
_entity.type
_entity.pdbx_description
1 polymer ?
#
loop_
_entity_poly.entity_id
_entity_poly.type
_entity_poly.pdbx_seq_one_letter_code
_entity_poly.pdbx_strand_id
1 'polypeptide(L)' 'VELTPERAHITMIMTTPFCPYAPQLLEQSRRAAQAYANLPTTIEMGLEMWDPSMMEDGAADDWGLF' A
#
# COMPACT_ATOMS: atom_id res chain seq x y z
N VAL A 1 -7.62 4.90 -3.70
CA VAL A 1 -8.56 3.94 -3.05
C VAL A 1 -9.95 4.25 -3.52
N GLU A 2 -10.68 3.26 -3.99
CA GLU A 2 -12.08 3.39 -4.42
C GLU A 2 -12.97 2.62 -3.44
N LEU A 3 -14.00 3.30 -2.91
CA LEU A 3 -14.94 2.72 -1.96
C LEU A 3 -16.34 2.75 -2.56
N THR A 4 -17.03 1.61 -2.54
CA THR A 4 -18.46 1.50 -2.82
C THR A 4 -19.18 0.91 -1.60
N PRO A 5 -20.51 0.92 -1.54
CA PRO A 5 -21.25 0.27 -0.46
C PRO A 5 -21.00 -1.25 -0.32
N GLU A 6 -20.44 -1.89 -1.35
CA GLU A 6 -20.30 -3.34 -1.45
C GLU A 6 -18.85 -3.83 -1.46
N ARG A 7 -17.88 -2.96 -1.81
CA ARG A 7 -16.46 -3.34 -1.91
C ARG A 7 -15.51 -2.17 -1.71
N ALA A 8 -14.28 -2.49 -1.32
CA ALA A 8 -13.14 -1.59 -1.36
C ALA A 8 -12.11 -2.08 -2.39
N HIS A 9 -11.57 -1.17 -3.18
CA HIS A 9 -10.50 -1.45 -4.13
C HIS A 9 -9.30 -0.53 -3.88
N ILE A 10 -8.12 -1.13 -3.72
CA ILE A 10 -6.89 -0.42 -3.38
C ILE A 10 -5.88 -0.64 -4.50
N THR A 11 -5.40 0.44 -5.09
CA THR A 11 -4.21 0.41 -5.95
C THR A 11 -3.00 0.77 -5.09
N MET A 12 -1.98 -0.08 -5.10
CA MET A 12 -0.74 0.12 -4.33
C MET A 12 0.49 -0.06 -5.21
N ILE A 13 1.52 0.75 -4.97
CA ILE A 13 2.86 0.56 -5.54
C ILE A 13 3.81 -0.03 -4.49
N MET A 14 4.95 -0.55 -4.94
CA MET A 14 6.02 -1.04 -4.06
C MET A 14 7.23 -0.11 -4.16
N THR A 15 7.96 0.06 -3.05
CA THR A 15 9.19 0.86 -3.01
C THR A 15 10.27 0.31 -3.94
N THR A 16 10.26 -1.00 -4.16
CA THR A 16 11.15 -1.67 -5.12
C THR A 16 10.39 -2.72 -5.93
N PRO A 17 10.66 -2.84 -7.24
CA PRO A 17 10.10 -3.91 -8.05
C PRO A 17 10.64 -5.27 -7.59
N PHE A 18 9.82 -6.32 -7.70
CA PHE A 18 10.18 -7.70 -7.35
C PHE A 18 10.60 -7.94 -5.89
N CYS A 19 10.19 -7.07 -4.95
CA CYS A 19 10.44 -7.28 -3.53
C CYS A 19 9.94 -8.68 -3.09
N PRO A 20 10.78 -9.53 -2.44
CA PRO A 20 10.38 -10.88 -2.04
C PRO A 20 9.26 -10.87 -0.99
N TYR A 21 9.11 -9.76 -0.26
CA TYR A 21 8.03 -9.56 0.72
C TYR A 21 6.75 -8.99 0.12
N ALA A 22 6.73 -8.59 -1.16
CA ALA A 22 5.56 -7.98 -1.78
C ALA A 22 4.27 -8.81 -1.62
N PRO A 23 4.25 -10.15 -1.81
CA PRO A 23 3.03 -10.92 -1.59
C PRO A 23 2.47 -10.81 -0.17
N GLN A 24 3.36 -10.80 0.84
CA GLN A 24 2.97 -10.69 2.24
C GLN A 24 2.45 -9.28 2.57
N LEU A 25 3.14 -8.25 2.10
CA LEU A 25 2.75 -6.85 2.33
C LEU A 25 1.39 -6.53 1.70
N LEU A 26 1.15 -7.00 0.47
CA LEU A 26 -0.14 -6.88 -0.21
C LEU A 26 -1.24 -7.57 0.59
N GLU A 27 -1.04 -8.82 1.02
CA GLU A 27 -2.08 -9.55 1.76
C GLU A 27 -2.34 -8.96 3.14
N GLN A 28 -1.30 -8.50 3.86
CA GLN A 28 -1.48 -7.82 5.14
C GLN A 28 -2.26 -6.52 5.00
N SER A 29 -1.95 -5.72 3.98
CA SER A 29 -2.67 -4.48 3.67
C SER A 29 -4.13 -4.75 3.33
N ARG A 30 -4.39 -5.79 2.52
CA ARG A 30 -5.76 -6.21 2.15
C ARG A 30 -6.56 -6.63 3.38
N ARG A 31 -5.97 -7.42 4.28
CA ARG A 31 -6.60 -7.87 5.53
C ARG A 31 -6.92 -6.70 6.46
N ALA A 32 -5.96 -5.80 6.65
CA ALA A 32 -6.15 -4.63 7.51
C ALA A 32 -7.27 -3.73 6.97
N ALA A 33 -7.26 -3.43 5.68
CA ALA A 33 -8.30 -2.64 5.04
C ALA A 33 -9.67 -3.32 5.10
N GLN A 34 -9.76 -4.62 4.82
CA GLN A 34 -11.02 -5.36 4.93
C GLN A 34 -11.56 -5.39 6.36
N ALA A 35 -10.69 -5.57 7.37
CA ALA A 35 -11.10 -5.58 8.76
C ALA A 35 -11.65 -4.21 9.21
N TYR A 36 -11.04 -3.12 8.75
CA TYR A 36 -11.46 -1.77 9.10
C TYR A 36 -12.69 -1.31 8.32
N ALA A 37 -12.72 -1.54 7.01
CA ALA A 37 -13.82 -1.13 6.14
C ALA A 37 -15.06 -2.03 6.27
N ASN A 38 -14.90 -3.24 6.80
CA ASN A 38 -15.94 -4.27 6.86
C ASN A 38 -16.58 -4.58 5.49
N LEU A 39 -15.77 -4.48 4.43
CA LEU A 39 -16.16 -4.73 3.04
C LEU A 39 -15.17 -5.70 2.39
N PRO A 40 -15.63 -6.58 1.47
CA PRO A 40 -14.74 -7.31 0.58
C PRO A 40 -13.72 -6.36 -0.06
N THR A 41 -12.43 -6.64 0.13
CA THR A 41 -11.34 -5.77 -0.33
C THR A 41 -10.44 -6.48 -1.32
N THR A 42 -10.15 -5.84 -2.45
CA THR A 42 -9.17 -6.28 -3.44
C THR A 42 -8.02 -5.29 -3.55
N ILE A 43 -6.86 -5.79 -3.98
CA ILE A 43 -5.67 -4.97 -4.23
C ILE A 43 -5.19 -5.20 -5.65
N GLU A 44 -4.87 -4.10 -6.33
CA GLU A 44 -4.15 -4.07 -7.60
C GLU A 44 -2.75 -3.47 -7.39
N MET A 45 -1.74 -4.09 -8.01
CA MET A 45 -0.39 -3.53 -8.03
C MET A 45 -0.28 -2.49 -9.15
N GLY A 46 -0.09 -1.23 -8.77
CA GLY A 46 0.18 -0.14 -9.70
C GLY A 46 1.56 -0.26 -10.35
N LEU A 47 1.72 0.38 -11.50
CA LEU A 47 2.96 0.37 -12.29
C LEU A 47 3.84 1.61 -12.07
N GLU A 48 3.37 2.57 -11.28
CA GLU A 48 4.14 3.76 -10.94
C GLU A 48 5.35 3.39 -10.09
N MET A 49 6.51 3.96 -10.43
CA MET A 49 7.73 3.79 -9.66
C MET A 49 7.70 4.74 -8.48
N TRP A 50 7.83 4.16 -7.29
CA TRP A 50 7.99 4.92 -6.06
C TRP A 50 9.33 5.66 -6.03
N ASP A 51 9.35 6.84 -5.43
CA ASP A 51 10.57 7.56 -5.09
C ASP A 51 10.47 8.23 -3.70
N PRO A 52 11.59 8.61 -3.07
CA PRO A 52 11.59 9.16 -1.72
C PRO A 52 10.76 10.43 -1.50
N SER A 53 10.43 11.19 -2.55
CA SER A 53 9.54 12.36 -2.43
C SER A 53 8.10 11.99 -2.06
N MET A 54 7.74 10.71 -2.20
CA MET A 54 6.44 10.17 -1.78
C MET A 54 6.39 9.80 -0.29
N MET A 55 7.50 9.95 0.45
CA MET A 55 7.51 9.77 1.91
C MET A 55 6.77 10.91 2.60
N GLU A 56 6.13 10.63 3.74
CA GLU A 56 5.57 11.66 4.60
C GLU A 56 6.69 12.56 5.17
N ASP A 57 6.39 13.83 5.40
CA ASP A 57 7.35 14.79 5.96
C ASP A 57 7.91 14.29 7.31
N GLY A 58 9.24 14.25 7.43
CA GLY A 58 9.95 13.77 8.62
C GLY A 58 10.18 12.25 8.68
N ALA A 59 9.52 11.46 7.82
CA ALA A 59 9.74 10.00 7.80
C ALA A 59 11.17 9.62 7.36
N ALA A 60 11.80 10.44 6.52
CA ALA A 60 13.19 10.22 6.12
C ALA A 60 14.16 10.43 7.30
N ASP A 61 13.97 11.52 8.07
CA ASP A 61 14.76 11.85 9.26
C ASP A 61 14.67 10.73 10.31
N ASP A 62 13.46 10.23 10.57
CA ASP A 62 13.20 9.13 11.51
C ASP A 62 13.94 7.83 11.12
N TRP A 63 14.22 7.65 9.84
CA TRP A 63 14.90 6.48 9.28
C TRP A 63 16.41 6.71 9.15
N GLY A 64 16.92 7.88 9.57
CA GLY A 64 18.32 8.27 9.42
C GLY A 64 18.72 8.50 7.96
N LEU A 65 17.75 8.79 7.11
CA LEU A 65 17.95 9.11 5.70
C LEU A 65 17.92 10.64 5.59
N PHE A 66 19.09 11.22 5.28
CA PHE A 66 19.43 12.65 5.15
C PHE A 66 19.84 13.37 6.46
#